data_AF-A0A7W1AWY3-F1
#
_entry.id   AF-A0A7W1AWY3-F1
#
_cell.length_a   1.000
_cell.length_b   1.000
_cell.length_c   1.000
_cell.angle_alpha   90.00
_cell.angle_beta   90.00
_cell.angle_gamma   90.00
#
_symmetry.space_group_name_H-M   'P 1'
#
loop_
_entity.id
_entity.type
_entity.pdbx_description
1 polymer ?
#
loop_
_entity_poly.entity_id
_entity_poly.type
_entity_poly.pdbx_seq_one_letter_code
_entity_poly.pdbx_strand_id
1 'polypeptide(L)'
;MTRVCVIGAGPSGLAQLRAFESARRSGTAIPEIVSYEKQSDWGGLWNFSLRTGPDGNGEPVYGSMYRYLWSNGPKECLEFADYSFEEHFGRPIPSYQPRAVLHDYIKGRVEKSGVRDYIRFNHVVRWVEHSEETGRFTITVKDCKKDELRDEQFDHVVVASGHFSTPNVPFSDLGQEVFIALAKADAGRGIVAGLAVAFIGIVADRLIGGSSGKARARLTGGR
;
A
#
# COMPACT_ATOMS: atom_id res chain seq x y z
N MET A 1 -15.56 2.22 -29.71
CA MET A 1 -14.34 2.92 -29.26
C MET A 1 -13.72 2.07 -28.17
N THR A 2 -12.44 1.73 -28.29
CA THR A 2 -11.74 0.87 -27.31
C THR A 2 -11.68 1.55 -25.94
N ARG A 3 -11.86 0.79 -24.86
CA ARG A 3 -11.81 1.26 -23.47
C ARG A 3 -10.71 0.52 -22.69
N VAL A 4 -9.92 1.27 -21.93
CA VAL A 4 -8.83 0.74 -21.10
C VAL A 4 -9.04 1.11 -19.64
N CYS A 5 -8.97 0.09 -18.77
CA CYS A 5 -8.96 0.27 -17.32
C CYS A 5 -7.53 0.29 -16.78
N VAL A 6 -7.16 1.28 -15.98
CA VAL A 6 -5.88 1.34 -15.26
C VAL A 6 -6.13 1.23 -13.76
N ILE A 7 -5.64 0.17 -13.12
CA ILE A 7 -5.86 -0.09 -11.70
C ILE A 7 -4.71 0.48 -10.88
N GLY A 8 -4.94 1.58 -10.17
CA GLY A 8 -3.98 2.30 -9.35
C GLY A 8 -3.45 3.57 -9.99
N ALA A 9 -3.32 4.64 -9.20
CA ALA A 9 -2.74 5.93 -9.56
C ALA A 9 -1.45 6.22 -8.77
N GLY A 10 -0.67 5.16 -8.49
CA GLY A 10 0.74 5.28 -8.10
C GLY A 10 1.65 5.60 -9.31
N PRO A 11 2.99 5.68 -9.11
CA PRO A 11 3.92 6.05 -10.19
C PRO A 11 3.74 5.26 -11.49
N SER A 12 3.50 3.95 -11.41
CA SER A 12 3.28 3.10 -12.59
C SER A 12 1.98 3.44 -13.34
N GLY A 13 0.87 3.63 -12.61
CA GLY A 13 -0.41 3.99 -13.23
C GLY A 13 -0.36 5.40 -13.82
N LEU A 14 0.25 6.35 -13.10
CA LEU A 14 0.50 7.70 -13.58
C LEU A 14 1.37 7.72 -14.84
N ALA A 15 2.41 6.88 -14.92
CA ALA A 15 3.22 6.73 -16.11
C ALA A 15 2.40 6.18 -17.30
N GLN A 16 1.51 5.21 -17.06
CA GLN A 16 0.62 4.68 -18.09
C GLN A 16 -0.33 5.76 -18.64
N LEU A 17 -0.95 6.55 -17.75
CA LEU A 17 -1.82 7.67 -18.16
C LEU A 17 -1.03 8.73 -18.94
N ARG A 18 0.18 9.06 -18.48
CA ARG A 18 1.07 10.01 -19.16
C ARG A 18 1.48 9.52 -20.55
N ALA A 19 1.68 8.21 -20.72
CA ALA A 19 2.01 7.61 -22.02
C ALA A 19 0.85 7.78 -23.02
N PHE A 20 -0.40 7.51 -22.61
CA PHE A 20 -1.58 7.80 -23.43
C PHE A 20 -1.66 9.29 -23.78
N GLU A 21 -1.47 10.18 -22.81
CA GLU A 21 -1.47 11.62 -23.07
C GLU A 21 -0.36 12.07 -24.03
N SER A 22 0.82 11.45 -23.96
CA SER A 22 1.90 11.73 -24.90
C SER A 22 1.49 11.35 -26.33
N ALA A 23 0.88 10.18 -26.51
CA ALA A 23 0.38 9.73 -27.80
C ALA A 23 -0.76 10.63 -28.32
N ARG A 24 -1.69 11.04 -27.45
CA ARG A 24 -2.75 11.99 -27.81
C ARG A 24 -2.18 13.32 -28.30
N ARG A 25 -1.17 13.85 -27.61
CA ARG A 25 -0.47 15.10 -27.98
C ARG A 25 0.34 14.97 -29.27
N SER A 26 0.81 13.77 -29.63
CA SER A 26 1.44 13.52 -30.93
C SER A 26 0.46 13.32 -32.08
N GLY A 27 -0.85 13.51 -31.85
CA GLY A 27 -1.89 13.36 -32.86
C GLY A 27 -2.41 11.93 -33.04
N THR A 28 -1.98 10.99 -32.18
CA THR A 28 -2.46 9.61 -32.20
C THR A 28 -3.80 9.52 -31.47
N ALA A 29 -4.79 8.87 -32.08
CA ALA A 29 -6.05 8.58 -31.41
C ALA A 29 -5.81 7.64 -30.22
N ILE A 30 -6.36 7.99 -29.05
CA ILE A 30 -6.26 7.16 -27.84
C ILE A 30 -7.61 6.52 -27.50
N PRO A 31 -7.62 5.37 -26.82
CA PRO A 31 -8.84 4.78 -26.29
C PRO A 31 -9.45 5.64 -25.19
N GLU A 32 -10.69 5.33 -24.81
CA GLU A 32 -11.26 5.86 -23.56
C GLU A 32 -10.50 5.26 -22.37
N ILE A 33 -10.01 6.12 -21.48
CA ILE A 33 -9.24 5.70 -20.31
C ILE A 33 -10.06 5.93 -19.04
N VAL A 34 -10.13 4.91 -18.19
CA VAL A 34 -10.61 5.05 -16.81
C VAL A 34 -9.58 4.47 -15.88
N SER A 35 -9.14 5.26 -14.90
CA SER A 35 -8.26 4.80 -13.84
C SER A 35 -9.01 4.77 -12.52
N TYR A 36 -8.84 3.69 -11.74
CA TYR A 36 -9.42 3.55 -10.41
C TYR A 36 -8.32 3.60 -9.36
N GLU A 37 -8.48 4.49 -8.38
CA GLU A 37 -7.57 4.65 -7.25
C GLU A 37 -8.36 4.55 -5.95
N LYS A 38 -7.92 3.67 -5.05
CA LYS A 38 -8.60 3.44 -3.77
C LYS A 38 -8.42 4.61 -2.81
N GLN A 39 -7.26 5.27 -2.87
CA GLN A 39 -6.94 6.42 -2.04
C GLN A 39 -7.71 7.67 -2.51
N SER A 40 -7.70 8.71 -1.67
CA SER A 40 -8.35 9.99 -1.97
C SER A 40 -7.54 10.89 -2.90
N ASP A 41 -6.26 10.57 -3.12
CA ASP A 41 -5.37 11.26 -4.06
C ASP A 41 -4.37 10.28 -4.66
N TRP A 42 -3.66 10.72 -5.70
CA TRP A 42 -2.66 9.91 -6.39
C TRP A 42 -1.34 9.78 -5.61
N GLY A 43 -0.39 9.05 -6.18
CA GLY A 43 0.98 8.94 -5.64
C GLY A 43 1.30 7.57 -5.05
N GLY A 44 0.30 6.73 -4.82
CA GLY A 44 0.48 5.35 -4.36
C GLY A 44 1.20 5.30 -3.01
N LEU A 45 2.41 4.71 -2.96
CA LEU A 45 3.21 4.66 -1.74
C LEU A 45 3.69 6.05 -1.27
N TRP A 46 3.85 6.99 -2.20
CA TRP A 46 4.33 8.35 -1.91
C TRP A 46 3.27 9.23 -1.26
N ASN A 47 1.99 8.86 -1.34
CA ASN A 47 0.89 9.52 -0.65
C ASN A 47 0.85 9.06 0.81
N PHE A 48 1.43 9.87 1.68
CA PHE A 48 1.63 9.52 3.09
C PHE A 48 0.35 9.64 3.91
N SER A 49 0.12 8.64 4.77
CA SER A 49 -0.95 8.62 5.75
C SER A 49 -0.40 8.18 7.10
N LEU A 50 -0.96 8.72 8.19
CA LEU A 50 -0.70 8.25 9.55
C LEU A 50 -1.52 7.00 9.92
N ARG A 51 -2.48 6.60 9.08
CA ARG A 51 -3.33 5.42 9.33
C ARG A 51 -2.52 4.13 9.16
N THR A 52 -2.88 3.12 9.94
CA THR A 52 -2.30 1.76 9.92
C THR A 52 -3.44 0.74 9.99
N GLY A 53 -3.26 -0.45 9.40
CA GLY A 53 -4.32 -1.46 9.35
C GLY A 53 -5.38 -1.08 8.29
N PRO A 54 -6.66 -0.86 8.64
CA PRO A 54 -7.68 -0.36 7.72
C PRO A 54 -7.65 1.18 7.58
N ASP A 55 -8.01 1.67 6.40
CA ASP A 55 -8.18 3.09 6.11
C ASP A 55 -9.57 3.60 6.51
N GLY A 56 -9.92 4.84 6.12
CA GLY A 56 -11.22 5.44 6.46
C GLY A 56 -12.43 4.75 5.82
N ASN A 57 -12.21 3.91 4.80
CA ASN A 57 -13.24 3.17 4.08
C ASN A 57 -13.27 1.68 4.45
N GLY A 58 -12.46 1.26 5.44
CA GLY A 58 -12.33 -0.14 5.85
C GLY A 58 -11.40 -0.97 4.96
N GLU A 59 -10.69 -0.35 4.01
CA GLU A 59 -9.77 -1.04 3.12
C GLU A 59 -8.38 -1.16 3.76
N PRO A 60 -7.59 -2.20 3.46
CA PRO A 60 -6.21 -2.24 3.92
C PRO A 60 -5.44 -0.98 3.49
N VAL A 61 -4.76 -0.32 4.43
CA VAL A 61 -3.89 0.81 4.16
C VAL A 61 -2.84 0.41 3.12
N TYR A 62 -2.67 1.24 2.10
CA TYR A 62 -1.70 1.00 1.04
C TYR A 62 -0.28 1.41 1.41
N GLY A 63 -0.15 2.55 2.10
CA GLY A 63 1.11 3.19 2.36
C GLY A 63 1.95 2.41 3.35
N SER A 64 3.21 2.16 2.99
CA SER A 64 4.24 1.60 3.89
C SER A 64 5.37 2.59 4.16
N MET A 65 5.21 3.83 3.72
CA MET A 65 6.15 4.92 3.99
C MET A 65 5.89 5.55 5.36
N TYR A 66 6.97 6.00 6.00
CA TYR A 66 6.96 6.55 7.35
C TYR A 66 7.39 8.01 7.39
N ARG A 67 7.18 8.67 8.55
CA ARG A 67 7.68 10.03 8.77
C ARG A 67 9.20 10.06 8.63
N TYR A 68 9.71 11.14 8.09
CA TYR A 68 11.15 11.35 7.87
C TYR A 68 11.80 10.38 6.88
N LEU A 69 11.03 9.69 6.03
CA LEU A 69 11.59 8.89 4.93
C LEU A 69 12.29 9.78 3.90
N TRP A 70 13.49 9.36 3.49
CA TRP A 70 14.27 9.94 2.38
C TRP A 70 14.39 8.92 1.25
N SER A 71 14.72 9.41 0.06
CA SER A 71 15.13 8.56 -1.06
C SER A 71 16.22 7.59 -0.60
N ASN A 72 16.09 6.32 -0.97
CA ASN A 72 17.09 5.29 -0.70
C ASN A 72 18.17 5.21 -1.80
N GLY A 73 17.95 5.87 -2.93
CA GLY A 73 18.91 6.00 -4.04
C GLY A 73 19.06 7.45 -4.50
N PRO A 74 20.10 7.75 -5.31
CA PRO A 74 20.27 9.07 -5.89
C PRO A 74 19.12 9.40 -6.84
N LYS A 75 18.59 10.64 -6.75
CA LYS A 75 17.46 11.10 -7.57
C LYS A 75 17.74 11.00 -9.06
N GLU A 76 19.01 11.11 -9.46
CA GLU A 76 19.45 11.02 -10.85
C GLU A 76 19.12 9.65 -11.47
N CYS A 77 19.05 8.57 -10.67
CA CYS A 77 18.69 7.24 -11.15
C CYS A 77 17.18 7.04 -11.35
N LEU A 78 16.34 7.99 -10.93
CA LEU A 78 14.89 7.93 -11.02
C LEU A 78 14.28 9.16 -11.70
N GLU A 79 15.12 10.00 -12.32
CA GLU A 79 14.69 11.15 -13.09
C GLU A 79 13.87 10.72 -14.32
N PHE A 80 12.83 11.48 -14.65
CA PHE A 80 12.00 11.18 -15.80
C PHE A 80 12.66 11.80 -17.03
N ALA A 81 12.85 11.01 -18.08
CA ALA A 81 13.50 11.48 -19.30
C ALA A 81 12.74 12.62 -20.01
N ASP A 82 11.44 12.76 -19.78
CA ASP A 82 10.57 13.79 -20.35
C ASP A 82 10.18 14.88 -19.34
N TYR A 83 10.77 14.88 -18.14
CA TYR A 83 10.47 15.86 -17.09
C TYR A 83 11.60 15.90 -16.05
N SER A 84 12.49 16.87 -16.12
CA SER A 84 13.68 16.91 -15.27
C SER A 84 13.41 17.53 -13.89
N PHE A 85 14.28 17.24 -12.93
CA PHE A 85 14.29 17.90 -11.62
C PHE A 85 14.52 19.41 -11.74
N GLU A 86 15.34 19.83 -12.70
CA GLU A 86 15.60 21.25 -12.96
C GLU A 86 14.36 21.95 -13.53
N GLU A 87 13.62 21.32 -14.45
CA GLU A 87 12.35 21.85 -14.96
C GLU A 87 11.32 22.02 -13.84
N HIS A 88 11.26 21.06 -12.90
CA HIS A 88 10.30 21.10 -11.80
C HIS A 88 10.67 22.12 -10.71
N PHE A 89 11.91 22.09 -10.22
CA PHE A 89 12.33 22.89 -9.07
C PHE A 89 12.99 24.23 -9.44
N GLY A 90 13.38 24.44 -10.70
CA GLY A 90 14.05 25.64 -11.19
C GLY A 90 15.46 25.86 -10.61
N ARG A 91 16.02 24.88 -9.91
CA ARG A 91 17.34 24.92 -9.29
C ARG A 91 17.91 23.52 -9.04
N PRO A 92 19.24 23.39 -8.94
CA PRO A 92 19.84 22.16 -8.43
C PRO A 92 19.40 21.87 -7.00
N ILE A 93 19.12 20.59 -6.72
CA ILE A 93 18.81 20.08 -5.38
C ILE A 93 19.71 18.87 -5.08
N PRO A 94 19.97 18.54 -3.79
CA PRO A 94 20.77 17.38 -3.42
C PRO A 94 20.29 16.04 -4.04
N SER A 95 21.15 15.04 -4.12
CA SER A 95 20.78 13.76 -4.73
C SER A 95 19.80 12.93 -3.90
N TYR A 96 19.75 13.13 -2.58
CA TYR A 96 18.84 12.41 -1.68
C TYR A 96 17.79 13.36 -1.16
N GLN A 97 16.53 13.10 -1.53
CA GLN A 97 15.42 13.99 -1.22
C GLN A 97 14.45 13.37 -0.20
N PRO A 98 13.87 14.16 0.71
CA PRO A 98 12.76 13.70 1.55
C PRO A 98 11.58 13.23 0.69
N ARG A 99 10.79 12.29 1.22
CA ARG A 99 9.59 11.75 0.55
C ARG A 99 8.69 12.83 -0.03
N ALA A 100 8.43 13.88 0.75
CA ALA A 100 7.52 14.96 0.35
C ALA A 100 8.00 15.67 -0.92
N VAL A 101 9.32 15.84 -1.10
CA VAL A 101 9.92 16.48 -2.28
C VAL A 101 9.80 15.58 -3.50
N LEU A 102 10.05 14.28 -3.36
CA LEU A 102 9.86 13.34 -4.48
C LEU A 102 8.38 13.17 -4.86
N HIS A 103 7.48 13.20 -3.88
CA HIS A 103 6.04 13.20 -4.14
C HIS A 103 5.60 14.43 -4.94
N ASP A 104 6.10 15.61 -4.57
CA ASP A 104 5.87 16.88 -5.29
C ASP A 104 6.35 16.81 -6.75
N TYR A 105 7.56 16.28 -6.97
CA TYR A 105 8.12 16.05 -8.30
C TYR A 105 7.27 15.09 -9.17
N ILE A 106 6.85 13.94 -8.62
CA ILE A 106 5.98 12.98 -9.30
C ILE A 106 4.64 13.63 -9.67
N LYS A 107 4.04 14.37 -8.72
CA LYS A 107 2.79 15.08 -8.90
C LYS A 107 2.90 16.17 -9.98
N GLY A 108 3.96 16.98 -9.95
CA GLY A 108 4.17 18.07 -10.91
C GLY A 108 4.24 17.59 -12.36
N ARG A 109 4.82 16.41 -12.61
CA ARG A 109 4.85 15.81 -13.95
C ARG A 109 3.44 15.57 -14.51
N VAL A 110 2.53 15.04 -13.68
CA VAL A 110 1.19 14.63 -14.13
C VAL A 110 0.17 15.76 -14.10
N GLU A 111 0.34 16.77 -13.24
CA GLU A 111 -0.51 17.96 -13.24
C GLU A 111 -0.42 18.74 -14.57
N LYS A 112 0.77 18.83 -15.18
CA LYS A 112 0.96 19.41 -16.51
C LYS A 112 0.27 18.62 -17.65
N SER A 113 -0.13 17.38 -17.38
CA SER A 113 -0.67 16.47 -18.40
C SER A 113 -2.19 16.42 -18.48
N GLY A 114 -2.91 16.88 -17.44
CA GLY A 114 -4.37 16.81 -17.41
C GLY A 114 -4.93 15.40 -17.14
N VAL A 115 -4.08 14.42 -16.82
CA VAL A 115 -4.50 13.01 -16.60
C VAL A 115 -5.41 12.80 -15.39
N ARG A 116 -5.57 13.81 -14.53
CA ARG A 116 -6.42 13.71 -13.34
C ARG A 116 -7.86 13.36 -13.70
N ASP A 117 -8.35 13.81 -14.84
CA ASP A 117 -9.72 13.61 -15.30
C ASP A 117 -10.02 12.14 -15.64
N TYR A 118 -8.99 11.33 -15.89
CA TYR A 118 -9.14 9.89 -16.08
C TYR A 118 -9.32 9.13 -14.76
N ILE A 119 -8.99 9.74 -13.62
CA ILE A 119 -8.85 9.04 -12.35
C ILE A 119 -10.10 9.21 -11.49
N ARG A 120 -10.68 8.08 -11.09
CA ARG A 120 -11.75 7.97 -10.12
C ARG A 120 -11.14 7.58 -8.77
N PHE A 121 -10.96 8.56 -7.90
CA PHE A 121 -10.46 8.38 -6.52
C PHE A 121 -11.51 7.80 -5.59
N ASN A 122 -11.09 7.22 -4.46
CA ASN A 122 -11.95 6.50 -3.52
C ASN A 122 -12.75 5.37 -4.18
N HIS A 123 -12.14 4.73 -5.18
CA HIS A 123 -12.73 3.60 -5.90
C HIS A 123 -11.83 2.38 -5.79
N VAL A 124 -12.38 1.28 -5.30
CA VAL A 124 -11.61 0.05 -5.11
C VAL A 124 -12.05 -1.00 -6.10
N VAL A 125 -11.14 -1.46 -6.93
CA VAL A 125 -11.39 -2.63 -7.77
C VAL A 125 -11.45 -3.86 -6.87
N ARG A 126 -12.57 -4.59 -6.95
CA ARG A 126 -12.84 -5.82 -6.19
C ARG A 126 -12.52 -7.05 -7.01
N TRP A 127 -12.85 -7.02 -8.29
CA TRP A 127 -12.76 -8.17 -9.16
C TRP A 127 -12.47 -7.77 -10.60
N VAL A 128 -11.75 -8.62 -11.30
CA VAL A 128 -11.46 -8.52 -12.73
C VAL A 128 -11.73 -9.89 -13.33
N GLU A 129 -12.69 -9.96 -14.24
CA GLU A 129 -13.07 -11.20 -14.91
C GLU A 129 -12.93 -11.04 -16.43
N HIS A 130 -12.29 -11.99 -17.09
CA HIS A 130 -12.17 -12.02 -18.54
C HIS A 130 -13.19 -12.99 -19.14
N SER A 131 -13.94 -12.53 -20.14
CA SER A 131 -14.88 -13.34 -20.89
C SER A 131 -14.24 -13.82 -22.20
N GLU A 132 -14.04 -15.13 -22.36
CA GLU A 132 -13.52 -15.70 -23.61
C GLU A 132 -14.49 -15.51 -24.80
N GLU A 133 -15.79 -15.48 -24.54
CA GLU A 133 -16.82 -15.29 -25.57
C GLU A 133 -16.75 -13.88 -26.18
N THR A 134 -16.57 -12.85 -25.35
CA THR A 134 -16.56 -11.46 -25.80
C THR A 134 -15.15 -10.89 -26.01
N GLY A 135 -14.12 -11.53 -25.43
CA GLY A 135 -12.75 -11.02 -25.38
C GLY A 135 -12.57 -9.78 -24.48
N ARG A 136 -13.54 -9.49 -23.61
CA ARG A 136 -13.58 -8.28 -22.77
C ARG A 136 -13.42 -8.60 -21.29
N PHE A 137 -13.10 -7.56 -20.52
CA PHE A 137 -12.97 -7.62 -19.07
C PHE A 137 -14.14 -6.93 -18.38
N THR A 138 -14.80 -7.65 -17.47
CA THR A 138 -15.72 -7.09 -16.49
C THR A 138 -14.94 -6.69 -15.25
N ILE A 139 -15.00 -5.42 -14.86
CA ILE A 139 -14.32 -4.88 -13.68
C ILE A 139 -15.37 -4.48 -12.64
N THR A 140 -15.40 -5.19 -11.52
CA THR A 140 -16.26 -4.83 -10.37
C THR A 140 -15.53 -3.82 -9.49
N VAL A 141 -16.13 -2.65 -9.28
CA VAL A 141 -15.54 -1.54 -8.54
C VAL A 141 -16.50 -1.06 -7.46
N LYS A 142 -15.99 -0.82 -6.25
CA LYS A 142 -16.69 -0.15 -5.16
C LYS A 142 -16.41 1.35 -5.19
N ASP A 143 -17.44 2.19 -5.31
CA ASP A 143 -17.36 3.62 -4.96
C ASP A 143 -17.49 3.74 -3.44
N CYS A 144 -16.39 4.03 -2.74
CA CYS A 144 -16.38 4.09 -1.28
C CYS A 144 -17.18 5.28 -0.71
N LYS A 145 -17.44 6.33 -1.50
CA LYS A 145 -18.21 7.49 -1.03
C LYS A 145 -19.71 7.21 -1.05
N LYS A 146 -20.17 6.44 -2.05
CA LYS A 146 -21.57 6.06 -2.21
C LYS A 146 -21.91 4.71 -1.59
N ASP A 147 -20.88 3.92 -1.27
CA ASP A 147 -21.00 2.53 -0.83
C ASP A 147 -21.70 1.63 -1.87
N GLU A 148 -21.44 1.89 -3.15
CA GLU A 148 -22.06 1.19 -4.28
C GLU A 148 -21.05 0.33 -5.04
N LEU A 149 -21.47 -0.88 -5.41
CA LEU A 149 -20.74 -1.74 -6.34
C LEU A 149 -21.30 -1.55 -7.76
N ARG A 150 -20.38 -1.52 -8.73
CA ARG A 150 -20.73 -1.46 -10.15
C ARG A 150 -19.78 -2.29 -10.97
N ASP A 151 -20.31 -2.84 -12.04
CA ASP A 151 -19.54 -3.53 -13.07
C ASP A 151 -19.38 -2.61 -14.28
N GLU A 152 -18.16 -2.52 -14.80
CA GLU A 152 -17.87 -1.82 -16.04
C GLU A 152 -17.05 -2.70 -16.98
N GLN A 153 -17.38 -2.64 -18.27
CA GLN A 153 -16.76 -3.45 -19.32
C GLN A 153 -15.61 -2.69 -20.00
N PHE A 154 -14.45 -3.34 -20.13
CA PHE A 154 -13.25 -2.80 -20.76
C PHE A 154 -12.64 -3.80 -21.74
N ASP A 155 -11.93 -3.29 -22.75
CA ASP A 155 -11.25 -4.14 -23.74
C ASP A 155 -9.85 -4.52 -23.27
N HIS A 156 -9.22 -3.65 -22.46
CA HIS A 156 -7.92 -3.92 -21.84
C HIS A 156 -7.87 -3.47 -20.37
N VAL A 157 -7.00 -4.13 -19.60
CA VAL A 157 -6.73 -3.82 -18.20
C VAL A 157 -5.23 -3.70 -17.98
N VAL A 158 -4.80 -2.61 -17.33
CA VAL A 158 -3.43 -2.39 -16.89
C VAL A 158 -3.42 -2.42 -15.36
N VAL A 159 -2.75 -3.42 -14.79
CA VAL A 159 -2.64 -3.58 -13.33
C VAL A 159 -1.41 -2.84 -12.82
N ALA A 160 -1.63 -1.72 -12.12
CA ALA A 160 -0.60 -0.87 -11.54
C ALA A 160 -0.76 -0.73 -10.01
N SER A 161 -1.27 -1.78 -9.36
CA SER A 161 -1.62 -1.81 -7.93
C SER A 161 -0.40 -2.00 -7.00
N GLY A 162 0.80 -2.23 -7.52
CA GLY A 162 2.03 -2.41 -6.72
C GLY A 162 2.05 -3.69 -5.87
N HIS A 163 3.19 -3.95 -5.22
CA HIS A 163 3.43 -5.21 -4.50
C HIS A 163 4.22 -5.06 -3.18
N PHE A 164 4.34 -3.83 -2.65
CA PHE A 164 5.03 -3.53 -1.39
C PHE A 164 4.07 -3.08 -0.27
N SER A 165 2.78 -3.39 -0.39
CA SER A 165 1.73 -2.96 0.54
C SER A 165 1.12 -4.09 1.35
N THR A 166 1.20 -5.34 0.86
CA THR A 166 0.73 -6.52 1.58
C THR A 166 1.93 -7.16 2.30
N PRO A 167 1.99 -7.10 3.64
CA PRO A 167 3.15 -7.61 4.37
C PRO A 167 3.21 -9.14 4.29
N ASN A 168 4.40 -9.68 4.01
CA ASN A 168 4.69 -11.09 4.27
C ASN A 168 5.04 -11.23 5.76
N VAL A 169 4.26 -12.02 6.49
CA VAL A 169 4.41 -12.22 7.93
C VAL A 169 4.62 -13.72 8.18
N PRO A 170 5.88 -14.20 8.18
CA PRO A 170 6.19 -15.61 8.37
C PRO A 170 6.11 -15.98 9.86
N PHE A 171 5.30 -17.00 10.14
CA PHE A 171 5.07 -17.66 11.44
C PHE A 171 4.12 -16.98 12.43
N SER A 172 3.41 -17.84 13.17
CA SER A 172 2.36 -17.52 14.14
C SER A 172 2.62 -18.30 15.43
N ASP A 173 3.78 -18.06 16.05
CA ASP A 173 3.91 -18.42 17.46
C ASP A 173 3.31 -17.31 18.33
N LEU A 174 3.00 -17.65 19.58
CA LEU A 174 2.29 -16.74 20.49
C LEU A 174 3.08 -15.45 20.78
N GLY A 175 4.42 -15.49 20.73
CA GLY A 175 5.26 -14.31 20.92
C GLY A 175 5.25 -13.40 19.70
N GLN A 176 5.31 -13.98 18.51
CA GLN A 176 5.17 -13.27 17.24
C GLN A 176 3.77 -12.66 17.06
N GLU A 177 2.70 -13.31 17.55
CA GLU A 177 1.33 -12.79 17.46
C GLU A 177 1.18 -11.38 18.06
N VAL A 178 1.95 -11.02 19.08
CA VAL A 178 2.00 -9.65 19.63
C VAL A 178 2.55 -8.66 18.58
N PHE A 179 3.63 -9.03 17.88
CA PHE A 179 4.23 -8.22 16.82
C PHE A 179 3.36 -8.17 15.55
N ILE A 180 2.67 -9.27 15.24
CA ILE A 180 1.72 -9.36 14.12
C ILE A 180 0.53 -8.43 14.36
N ALA A 181 -0.02 -8.46 15.57
CA ALA A 181 -1.08 -7.57 15.99
C ALA A 181 -0.67 -6.10 15.85
N LEU A 182 0.55 -5.75 16.26
CA LEU A 182 1.10 -4.40 16.06
C LEU A 182 1.21 -4.03 14.57
N ALA A 183 1.79 -4.91 13.74
CA ALA A 183 1.95 -4.66 12.30
C ALA A 183 0.60 -4.46 11.58
N LYS A 184 -0.45 -5.13 12.05
CA LYS A 184 -1.81 -5.04 11.49
C LYS A 184 -2.70 -4.00 12.19
N ALA A 185 -2.20 -3.32 13.23
CA ALA A 185 -2.97 -2.44 14.11
C ALA A 185 -4.22 -3.11 14.73
N ASP A 186 -4.12 -4.40 15.08
CA ASP A 186 -5.17 -5.19 15.72
C ASP A 186 -4.95 -5.26 17.24
N ALA A 187 -5.50 -4.29 17.97
CA ALA A 187 -5.34 -4.19 19.41
C ALA A 187 -5.92 -5.40 20.17
N GLY A 188 -7.03 -5.98 19.69
CA GLY A 188 -7.68 -7.12 20.33
C GLY A 188 -6.77 -8.34 20.32
N ARG A 189 -6.23 -8.68 19.15
CA ARG A 189 -5.29 -9.78 18.98
C ARG A 189 -4.01 -9.57 19.78
N GLY A 190 -3.51 -8.33 19.85
CA GLY A 190 -2.31 -7.96 20.60
C GLY A 190 -2.46 -8.16 22.12
N ILE A 191 -3.59 -7.72 22.69
CA ILE A 191 -3.88 -7.88 24.13
C ILE A 191 -4.00 -9.36 24.49
N VAL A 192 -4.74 -10.13 23.70
CA VAL A 192 -4.95 -11.57 23.95
C VAL A 192 -3.62 -12.33 23.91
N ALA A 193 -2.80 -12.10 22.88
CA ALA A 193 -1.48 -12.73 22.78
C ALA A 193 -0.56 -12.33 23.94
N GLY A 194 -0.52 -11.05 24.31
CA GLY A 194 0.30 -10.56 25.43
C GLY A 194 -0.10 -11.15 26.77
N LEU A 195 -1.40 -11.24 27.07
CA LEU A 195 -1.90 -11.86 28.30
C LEU A 195 -1.57 -13.36 28.34
N ALA A 196 -1.72 -14.07 27.21
CA ALA A 196 -1.38 -15.48 27.13
C ALA A 196 0.11 -15.74 27.43
N VAL A 197 1.02 -14.92 26.89
CA VAL A 197 2.46 -14.99 27.20
C VAL A 197 2.71 -14.73 28.69
N ALA A 198 2.05 -13.73 29.27
CA ALA A 198 2.19 -13.42 30.70
C ALA A 198 1.71 -14.57 31.60
N PHE A 199 0.57 -15.18 31.30
CA PHE A 199 0.05 -16.32 32.07
C PHE A 199 0.98 -17.54 31.99
N ILE A 200 1.53 -17.85 30.81
CA ILE A 200 2.51 -18.93 30.65
C ILE A 200 3.73 -18.66 31.52
N GLY A 201 4.25 -17.43 31.52
CA GLY A 201 5.38 -17.03 32.37
C GLY A 201 5.09 -17.20 33.86
N ILE A 202 3.92 -16.74 34.33
CA ILE A 202 3.50 -16.87 35.74
C ILE A 202 3.36 -18.33 36.16
N VAL A 203 2.77 -19.18 35.32
CA VAL A 203 2.60 -20.61 35.62
C VAL A 203 3.95 -21.32 35.65
N ALA A 204 4.83 -21.03 34.68
CA ALA A 204 6.18 -21.59 34.64
C ALA A 204 7.00 -21.19 35.88
N ASP A 205 6.97 -19.91 36.26
CA ASP A 205 7.65 -19.41 37.47
C ASP A 205 7.16 -20.14 38.73
N ARG A 206 5.84 -20.30 38.90
CA ARG A 206 5.28 -21.02 40.05
C ARG A 206 5.65 -22.50 40.09
N LEU A 207 5.68 -23.18 38.94
CA LEU A 207 6.09 -24.58 38.86
C LEU A 207 7.58 -24.76 39.18
N ILE A 208 8.44 -23.87 38.68
CA ILE A 208 9.87 -23.87 38.95
C ILE A 208 10.11 -23.58 40.43
N GLY A 209 9.53 -22.50 40.96
CA GLY A 209 9.66 -22.12 42.37
C GLY A 209 9.17 -23.21 43.32
N GLY A 210 8.04 -23.86 43.01
CA GLY A 210 7.52 -24.99 43.77
C GLY A 210 8.42 -26.24 43.72
N SER A 211 9.02 -26.53 42.57
CA SER A 211 9.94 -27.66 42.40
C SER A 211 11.27 -27.42 43.10
N SER A 212 11.84 -26.22 42.96
CA SER A 212 13.05 -25.79 43.67
C SER A 212 12.85 -25.80 45.18
N GLY A 213 11.68 -25.37 45.67
CA GLY A 213 11.33 -25.42 47.10
C GLY A 213 11.30 -26.85 47.65
N LYS A 214 10.64 -27.78 46.94
CA LYS A 214 10.61 -29.21 47.32
C LYS A 214 11.98 -29.86 47.28
N ALA A 215 12.79 -29.56 46.26
CA ALA A 215 14.15 -30.06 46.13
C ALA A 215 15.05 -29.57 47.28
N ARG A 216 14.96 -28.28 47.62
CA ARG A 216 15.70 -27.68 48.74
C ARG A 216 15.31 -28.29 50.08
N ALA A 217 14.02 -28.51 50.33
CA ALA A 217 13.53 -29.18 51.54
C ALA A 217 14.03 -30.63 51.68
N ARG A 218 14.12 -31.39 50.57
CA ARG A 218 14.71 -32.73 50.57
C ARG A 218 16.20 -32.73 50.89
N LEU A 219 16.95 -31.72 50.44
CA LEU A 219 18.39 -31.60 50.69
C LEU A 219 18.71 -31.12 52.12
N THR A 220 17.83 -30.33 52.75
CA THR A 220 18.03 -29.81 54.11
C THR A 220 17.38 -30.64 55.21
N GLY A 221 16.40 -31.48 54.89
CA GLY A 221 15.68 -32.33 55.86
C GLY A 221 16.31 -33.70 56.14
N GLY A 222 17.55 -33.93 55.70
CA GLY A 222 18.32 -35.17 55.90
C GLY A 222 19.36 -35.10 57.03
N ARG A 223 19.08 -34.41 58.13
CA ARG A 223 19.81 -34.51 59.39
C ARG A 223 18.84 -34.78 60.54
#